data_AF-A0A453K7N6-F1
#
_entry.id   AF-A0A453K7N6-F1
#
_cell.length_a   1.000
_cell.length_b   1.000
_cell.length_c   1.000
_cell.angle_alpha   90.00
_cell.angle_beta   90.00
_cell.angle_gamma   90.00
#
_symmetry.space_group_name_H-M   'P 1'
#
loop_
_entity.id
_entity.type
_entity.pdbx_description
1 polymer ?
#
loop_
_entity_poly.entity_id
_entity_poly.type
_entity_poly.pdbx_seq_one_letter_code
_entity_poly.pdbx_strand_id
1 'polypeptide(L)'
;QIHWFSIFNSFMMVIFLTGLVSMILMRTLRNDYAKYARDDDDLESLERDVNEESGWKLVHGDVFRPPRSLTLLSALVGIGTQLAALILLVIVLAIVGMLYVGRGAIITTFIVCYALTSFISGYVSAGLYSRNGGKNWIKAMILTASLFPFLHFAIGFALNTIAIFYGSLAAIPFGTMVVMFVLWAFISFPLVLLGTVVGRNWSGAPNNPCRVKTIPRPIPERKWYLTPSVISLMGGLLPFGSIFIEMYFVFTSFWNYKVYYVYGFMLLVFVILLIVTICVTIVGTYFLLNAENYHWQWTSFFSAASTALYVYLYSIYYYHVKTKMSGFFQTSFYFGYTLMFCLGLGILCGKHSLALMIAIHCNV
;
A
#
# COMPACT_ATOMS: atom_id res chain seq x y z
N GLN A 1 6.98 31.63 6.92
CA GLN A 1 8.21 31.40 6.13
C GLN A 1 8.70 29.95 6.15
N ILE A 2 8.68 29.24 7.28
CA ILE A 2 9.13 27.83 7.39
C ILE A 2 8.39 26.86 6.44
N HIS A 3 7.13 27.15 6.11
CA HIS A 3 6.30 26.26 5.29
C HIS A 3 6.74 26.14 3.82
N TRP A 4 7.07 27.26 3.16
CA TRP A 4 7.61 27.24 1.79
C TRP A 4 9.00 26.57 1.72
N PHE A 5 9.82 26.76 2.74
CA PHE A 5 11.10 26.06 2.88
C PHE A 5 10.90 24.55 3.02
N SER A 6 9.91 24.11 3.81
CA SER A 6 9.56 22.70 3.94
C SER A 6 9.01 22.11 2.63
N ILE A 7 8.19 22.86 1.89
CA ILE A 7 7.69 22.44 0.57
C ILE A 7 8.86 22.27 -0.41
N PHE A 8 9.75 23.25 -0.48
CA PHE A 8 10.91 23.20 -1.36
C PHE A 8 11.84 22.05 -0.99
N ASN A 9 12.10 21.84 0.31
CA ASN A 9 12.94 20.75 0.78
C ASN A 9 12.34 19.37 0.48
N SER A 10 11.03 19.20 0.67
CA SER A 10 10.28 18.01 0.28
C SER A 10 10.40 17.75 -1.22
N PHE A 11 10.14 18.77 -2.05
CA PHE A 11 10.22 18.67 -3.50
C PHE A 11 11.64 18.33 -4.00
N MET A 12 12.69 18.93 -3.41
CA MET A 12 14.08 18.59 -3.72
C MET A 12 14.42 17.15 -3.32
N MET A 13 13.95 16.68 -2.17
CA MET A 13 14.13 15.30 -1.72
C MET A 13 13.51 14.30 -2.70
N VAL A 14 12.36 14.65 -3.29
CA VAL A 14 11.66 13.81 -4.27
C VAL A 14 12.44 13.68 -5.57
N ILE A 15 12.92 14.80 -6.11
CA ILE A 15 13.75 14.80 -7.33
C ILE A 15 15.01 13.97 -7.07
N PHE A 16 15.63 14.15 -5.91
CA PHE A 16 16.81 13.39 -5.52
C PHE A 16 16.51 11.88 -5.39
N LEU A 17 15.46 11.48 -4.68
CA LEU A 17 15.10 10.06 -4.51
C LEU A 17 14.69 9.42 -5.84
N THR A 18 13.89 10.12 -6.64
CA THR A 18 13.46 9.63 -7.96
C THR A 18 14.66 9.50 -8.90
N GLY A 19 15.58 10.45 -8.87
CA GLY A 19 16.85 10.40 -9.61
C GLY A 19 17.74 9.25 -9.16
N LEU A 20 17.89 9.05 -7.85
CA LEU A 20 18.67 7.94 -7.27
C LEU A 20 18.07 6.59 -7.68
N VAL A 21 16.76 6.42 -7.55
CA VAL A 21 16.09 5.16 -7.92
C VAL A 21 16.17 4.93 -9.43
N SER A 22 15.96 5.96 -10.26
CA SER A 22 16.13 5.86 -11.71
C SER A 22 17.57 5.49 -12.08
N MET A 23 18.57 6.07 -11.40
CA MET A 23 19.97 5.72 -11.60
C MET A 23 20.27 4.28 -11.19
N ILE A 24 19.74 3.79 -10.06
CA ILE A 24 19.88 2.39 -9.65
C ILE A 24 19.24 1.48 -10.70
N LEU A 25 18.01 1.75 -11.12
CA LEU A 25 17.32 0.96 -12.13
C LEU A 25 18.09 0.95 -13.45
N MET A 26 18.53 2.11 -13.95
CA MET A 26 19.30 2.22 -15.19
C MET A 26 20.67 1.56 -15.09
N ARG A 27 21.36 1.67 -13.95
CA ARG A 27 22.66 1.02 -13.73
C ARG A 27 22.50 -0.50 -13.67
N THR A 28 21.48 -1.00 -12.98
CA THR A 28 21.19 -2.44 -12.89
C THR A 28 20.75 -2.99 -14.23
N LEU A 29 19.83 -2.31 -14.94
CA LEU A 29 19.40 -2.71 -16.28
C LEU A 29 20.56 -2.67 -17.28
N ARG A 30 21.40 -1.63 -17.27
CA ARG A 30 22.57 -1.54 -18.16
C ARG A 30 23.61 -2.63 -17.85
N ASN A 31 23.86 -2.92 -16.58
CA ASN A 31 24.77 -3.99 -16.19
C ASN A 31 24.24 -5.36 -16.58
N ASP A 32 22.94 -5.61 -16.40
CA ASP A 32 22.30 -6.86 -16.83
C ASP A 32 22.30 -6.96 -18.36
N TYR A 33 21.93 -5.91 -19.09
CA TYR A 33 21.96 -5.90 -20.57
C TYR A 33 23.37 -6.10 -21.13
N ALA A 34 24.39 -5.49 -20.51
CA ALA A 34 25.79 -5.67 -20.91
C ALA A 34 26.33 -7.06 -20.57
N LYS A 35 25.84 -7.71 -19.50
CA LYS A 35 26.14 -9.11 -19.20
C LYS A 35 25.52 -10.01 -20.27
N TYR A 36 24.25 -9.82 -20.60
CA TYR A 36 23.56 -10.63 -21.60
C TYR A 36 24.08 -10.42 -23.02
N ALA A 37 24.48 -9.20 -23.41
CA ALA A 37 25.07 -8.94 -24.72
C ALA A 37 26.40 -9.67 -24.90
N ARG A 38 27.20 -9.81 -23.83
CA ARG A 38 28.43 -10.61 -23.86
C ARG A 38 28.14 -12.10 -23.96
N ASP A 39 27.13 -12.58 -23.23
CA ASP A 39 26.71 -13.98 -23.28
C ASP A 39 26.15 -14.38 -24.68
N ASP A 40 25.54 -13.45 -25.44
CA ASP A 40 25.08 -13.67 -26.83
C ASP A 40 26.25 -13.67 -27.84
N ASP A 41 27.23 -12.77 -27.69
CA ASP A 41 28.42 -12.72 -28.57
C ASP A 41 29.33 -13.95 -28.37
N ASP A 42 29.44 -14.48 -27.14
CA ASP A 42 30.22 -15.68 -26.83
C ASP A 42 29.55 -16.98 -27.35
N LEU A 43 28.23 -16.95 -27.61
CA LEU A 43 27.43 -18.07 -28.14
C LEU A 43 27.77 -18.42 -29.60
N GLU A 44 28.35 -17.49 -30.37
CA GLU A 44 28.86 -17.77 -31.73
C GLU A 44 30.17 -18.57 -31.72
N SER A 45 30.80 -18.77 -30.56
CA SER A 45 32.07 -19.52 -30.42
C SER A 45 31.89 -20.89 -29.74
N LEU A 46 31.58 -21.92 -30.55
CA LEU A 46 31.80 -23.35 -30.31
C LEU A 46 31.26 -24.01 -29.02
N GLU A 47 30.17 -24.77 -29.20
CA GLU A 47 29.77 -26.02 -28.55
C GLU A 47 29.84 -26.19 -27.01
N ARG A 48 28.63 -26.40 -26.46
CA ARG A 48 28.29 -27.24 -25.29
C ARG A 48 28.91 -26.83 -23.95
N ASP A 49 28.17 -26.00 -23.26
CA ASP A 49 27.51 -26.48 -22.05
C ASP A 49 26.05 -26.00 -22.03
N VAL A 50 25.22 -26.71 -21.27
CA VAL A 50 23.87 -26.29 -20.86
C VAL A 50 24.04 -25.02 -20.04
N ASN A 51 24.37 -23.90 -20.69
CA ASN A 51 24.66 -22.67 -19.98
C ASN A 51 23.32 -22.16 -19.44
N GLU A 52 23.22 -22.29 -18.13
CA GLU A 52 22.11 -21.94 -17.28
C GLU A 52 21.53 -20.60 -17.73
N GLU A 53 20.41 -20.61 -18.47
CA GLU A 53 19.49 -19.47 -18.41
C GLU A 53 19.38 -19.16 -16.91
N SER A 54 19.83 -18.00 -16.43
CA SER A 54 19.82 -17.67 -15.00
C SER A 54 19.14 -16.32 -14.83
N GLY A 55 18.50 -16.13 -13.67
CA GLY A 55 17.80 -14.90 -13.32
C GLY A 55 16.36 -14.83 -13.82
N TRP A 56 15.89 -13.62 -14.15
CA TRP A 56 14.45 -13.37 -14.36
C TRP A 56 13.86 -14.10 -15.57
N LYS A 57 14.68 -14.37 -16.61
CA LYS A 57 14.25 -15.09 -17.83
C LYS A 57 13.81 -16.52 -17.53
N LEU A 58 14.43 -17.23 -16.59
CA LEU A 58 13.99 -18.58 -16.19
C LEU A 58 12.57 -18.61 -15.66
N VAL A 59 12.20 -17.52 -14.98
CA VAL A 59 11.00 -17.43 -14.14
C VAL A 59 9.84 -16.80 -14.90
N HIS A 60 10.03 -16.31 -16.12
CA HIS A 60 9.00 -15.63 -16.93
C HIS A 60 7.67 -16.42 -17.00
N GLY A 61 7.73 -17.75 -17.11
CA GLY A 61 6.55 -18.63 -17.13
C GLY A 61 5.91 -18.88 -15.75
N ASP A 62 6.66 -18.73 -14.66
CA ASP A 62 6.19 -18.94 -13.29
C ASP A 62 5.71 -17.64 -12.61
N VAL A 63 6.10 -16.47 -13.11
CA VAL A 63 5.70 -15.13 -12.62
C VAL A 63 4.18 -14.94 -12.62
N PHE A 64 3.48 -15.50 -13.59
CA PHE A 64 2.02 -15.36 -13.75
C PHE A 64 1.21 -16.37 -12.93
N ARG A 65 1.86 -17.18 -12.09
CA ARG A 65 1.17 -18.11 -11.19
C ARG A 65 0.35 -17.32 -10.15
N PRO A 66 -0.87 -17.76 -9.81
CA PRO A 66 -1.66 -17.09 -8.80
C PRO A 66 -0.94 -17.07 -7.44
N PRO A 67 -1.00 -15.96 -6.71
CA PRO A 67 -0.35 -15.82 -5.41
C PRO A 67 -0.97 -16.76 -4.37
N ARG A 68 -0.16 -17.13 -3.36
CA ARG A 68 -0.66 -17.80 -2.16
C ARG A 68 -1.74 -16.93 -1.52
N SER A 69 -2.84 -17.51 -1.05
CA SER A 69 -3.98 -16.75 -0.49
C SER A 69 -4.48 -15.60 -1.38
N LEU A 70 -4.76 -15.89 -2.66
CA LEU A 70 -5.29 -14.94 -3.64
C LEU A 70 -6.45 -14.07 -3.10
N THR A 71 -7.36 -14.67 -2.32
CA THR A 71 -8.50 -13.96 -1.70
C THR A 71 -8.04 -12.77 -0.85
N LEU A 72 -7.05 -12.97 0.03
CA LEU A 72 -6.56 -11.93 0.93
C LEU A 72 -5.82 -10.83 0.17
N LEU A 73 -4.93 -11.21 -0.75
CA LEU A 73 -4.21 -10.22 -1.54
C LEU A 73 -5.17 -9.37 -2.39
N SER A 74 -6.15 -10.00 -3.03
CA SER A 74 -7.16 -9.28 -3.82
C SER A 74 -7.99 -8.32 -2.97
N ALA A 75 -8.33 -8.70 -1.74
CA ALA A 75 -9.03 -7.84 -0.81
C ALA A 75 -8.17 -6.65 -0.38
N LEU A 76 -6.91 -6.90 0.03
CA LEU A 76 -5.97 -5.85 0.44
C LEU A 76 -5.68 -4.85 -0.67
N VAL A 77 -5.47 -5.31 -1.91
CA VAL A 77 -5.25 -4.42 -3.07
C VAL A 77 -6.50 -3.59 -3.36
N GLY A 78 -7.69 -4.21 -3.34
CA GLY A 78 -8.96 -3.49 -3.51
C GLY A 78 -9.16 -2.41 -2.44
N ILE A 79 -8.99 -2.76 -1.17
CA ILE A 79 -9.07 -1.82 -0.05
C ILE A 79 -8.05 -0.70 -0.20
N GLY A 80 -6.80 -1.02 -0.55
CA GLY A 80 -5.75 -0.01 -0.76
C GLY A 80 -6.09 0.95 -1.90
N THR A 81 -6.68 0.46 -3.01
CA THR A 81 -7.15 1.34 -4.09
C THR A 81 -8.31 2.24 -3.68
N GLN A 82 -9.26 1.74 -2.89
CA GLN A 82 -10.31 2.56 -2.29
C GLN A 82 -9.72 3.63 -1.37
N LEU A 83 -8.78 3.27 -0.48
CA LEU A 83 -8.16 4.23 0.45
C LEU A 83 -7.41 5.34 -0.28
N ALA A 84 -6.72 5.01 -1.37
CA ALA A 84 -6.03 6.02 -2.17
C ALA A 84 -7.01 6.94 -2.90
N ALA A 85 -8.09 6.40 -3.47
CA ALA A 85 -9.14 7.22 -4.08
C ALA A 85 -9.85 8.10 -3.03
N LEU A 86 -10.10 7.56 -1.84
CA LEU A 86 -10.69 8.27 -0.71
C LEU A 86 -9.83 9.45 -0.25
N ILE A 87 -8.53 9.22 -0.01
CA ILE A 87 -7.62 10.28 0.43
C ILE A 87 -7.52 11.36 -0.64
N LEU A 88 -7.38 10.98 -1.92
CA LEU A 88 -7.34 11.93 -3.02
C LEU A 88 -8.64 12.76 -3.08
N LEU A 89 -9.80 12.10 -3.02
CA LEU A 89 -11.11 12.75 -3.06
C LEU A 89 -11.28 13.73 -1.89
N VAL A 90 -10.94 13.31 -0.66
CA VAL A 90 -11.05 14.16 0.53
C VAL A 90 -10.10 15.35 0.46
N ILE A 91 -8.87 15.16 -0.04
CA ILE A 91 -7.92 16.27 -0.23
C ILE A 91 -8.45 17.26 -1.27
N VAL A 92 -8.95 16.79 -2.41
CA VAL A 92 -9.52 17.65 -3.46
C VAL A 92 -10.74 18.41 -2.93
N LEU A 93 -11.67 17.73 -2.24
CA LEU A 93 -12.83 18.37 -1.62
C LEU A 93 -12.41 19.37 -0.52
N ALA A 94 -11.32 19.11 0.21
CA ALA A 94 -10.81 20.05 1.21
C ALA A 94 -10.20 21.30 0.57
N ILE A 95 -9.55 21.18 -0.59
CA ILE A 95 -9.02 22.31 -1.36
C ILE A 95 -10.15 23.14 -1.99
N VAL A 96 -11.16 22.48 -2.57
CA VAL A 96 -12.26 23.15 -3.31
C VAL A 96 -13.36 23.66 -2.39
N GLY A 97 -13.79 22.84 -1.43
CA GLY A 97 -15.09 22.96 -0.76
C GLY A 97 -15.12 23.77 0.54
N MET A 98 -14.09 24.56 0.85
CA MET A 98 -14.00 25.31 2.12
C MET A 98 -14.32 24.45 3.36
N LEU A 99 -13.99 23.14 3.33
CA LEU A 99 -14.30 22.19 4.41
C LEU A 99 -13.63 22.53 5.74
N TYR A 100 -12.80 23.56 5.77
CA TYR A 100 -12.15 24.10 6.96
C TYR A 100 -13.09 24.90 7.88
N VAL A 101 -14.30 25.26 7.44
CA VAL A 101 -15.20 26.17 8.18
C VAL A 101 -16.01 25.46 9.29
N GLY A 102 -16.28 24.15 9.16
CA GLY A 102 -17.11 23.40 10.11
C GLY A 102 -16.31 22.46 11.03
N ARG A 103 -16.41 22.64 12.36
CA ARG A 103 -15.89 21.67 13.33
C ARG A 103 -16.55 20.31 13.10
N GLY A 104 -15.77 19.30 12.68
CA GLY A 104 -16.26 17.94 12.41
C GLY A 104 -16.72 17.65 10.96
N ALA A 105 -16.70 18.66 10.07
CA ALA A 105 -17.09 18.47 8.66
C ALA A 105 -16.16 17.49 7.93
N ILE A 106 -14.86 17.50 8.24
CA ILE A 106 -13.85 16.62 7.64
C ILE A 106 -14.13 15.14 7.98
N ILE A 107 -14.47 14.84 9.23
CA ILE A 107 -14.74 13.47 9.68
C ILE A 107 -16.00 12.94 8.98
N THR A 108 -17.06 13.75 8.94
CA THR A 108 -18.32 13.38 8.27
C THR A 108 -18.10 13.17 6.76
N THR A 109 -17.35 14.07 6.12
CA THR A 109 -16.99 13.95 4.71
C THR A 109 -16.19 12.69 4.45
N PHE A 110 -15.23 12.35 5.32
CA PHE A 110 -14.42 11.14 5.20
C PHE A 110 -15.28 9.88 5.26
N ILE A 111 -16.24 9.80 6.19
CA ILE A 111 -17.15 8.65 6.34
C ILE A 111 -18.04 8.49 5.10
N VAL A 112 -18.63 9.58 4.61
CA VAL A 112 -19.48 9.56 3.41
C VAL A 112 -18.68 9.18 2.17
N CYS A 113 -17.51 9.79 1.98
CA CYS A 113 -16.61 9.47 0.87
C CYS A 113 -16.13 8.01 0.94
N TYR A 114 -15.86 7.47 2.14
CA TYR A 114 -15.50 6.07 2.32
C TYR A 114 -16.63 5.15 1.84
N ALA A 115 -17.87 5.44 2.21
CA ALA A 115 -19.03 4.68 1.76
C ALA A 115 -19.19 4.72 0.23
N LEU A 116 -19.09 5.90 -0.39
CA LEU A 116 -19.21 6.06 -1.84
C LEU A 116 -18.08 5.40 -2.64
N THR A 117 -16.84 5.48 -2.14
CA THR A 117 -15.66 4.88 -2.80
C THR A 117 -15.59 3.36 -2.62
N SER A 118 -16.47 2.75 -1.83
CA SER A 118 -16.54 1.30 -1.61
C SER A 118 -16.80 0.50 -2.89
N PHE A 119 -17.40 1.12 -3.91
CA PHE A 119 -17.50 0.50 -5.24
C PHE A 119 -16.14 0.16 -5.85
N ILE A 120 -15.14 1.03 -5.66
CA ILE A 120 -13.79 0.89 -6.24
C ILE A 120 -13.08 -0.34 -5.67
N SER A 121 -13.19 -0.59 -4.36
CA SER A 121 -12.55 -1.76 -3.75
C SER A 121 -13.15 -3.07 -4.27
N GLY A 122 -14.48 -3.15 -4.39
CA GLY A 122 -15.16 -4.28 -5.00
C GLY A 122 -14.72 -4.53 -6.44
N TYR A 123 -14.68 -3.47 -7.26
CA TYR A 123 -14.27 -3.55 -8.67
C TYR A 123 -12.85 -4.08 -8.85
N VAL A 124 -11.88 -3.45 -8.18
CA VAL A 124 -10.45 -3.82 -8.30
C VAL A 124 -10.20 -5.21 -7.71
N SER A 125 -10.77 -5.50 -6.54
CA SER A 125 -10.59 -6.80 -5.87
C SER A 125 -11.13 -7.95 -6.71
N ALA A 126 -12.37 -7.84 -7.18
CA ALA A 126 -13.01 -8.86 -7.99
C ALA A 126 -12.33 -9.04 -9.35
N GLY A 127 -11.85 -7.94 -9.95
CA GLY A 127 -11.11 -8.01 -11.20
C GLY A 127 -9.79 -8.76 -11.06
N LEU A 128 -9.00 -8.44 -10.03
CA LEU A 128 -7.75 -9.16 -9.75
C LEU A 128 -7.99 -10.63 -9.36
N TYR A 129 -9.04 -10.89 -8.58
CA TYR A 129 -9.42 -12.25 -8.18
C TYR A 129 -9.84 -13.11 -9.37
N SER A 130 -10.64 -12.54 -10.28
CA SER A 130 -11.14 -13.24 -11.48
C SER A 130 -10.02 -13.49 -12.50
N ARG A 131 -9.15 -12.51 -12.76
CA ARG A 131 -8.01 -12.65 -13.67
C ARG A 131 -7.03 -13.73 -13.21
N ASN A 132 -6.89 -13.96 -11.91
CA ASN A 132 -6.02 -15.01 -11.37
C ASN A 132 -6.73 -16.38 -11.17
N GLY A 133 -7.91 -16.59 -11.79
CA GLY A 133 -8.61 -17.88 -11.77
C GLY A 133 -9.36 -18.20 -10.47
N GLY A 134 -9.69 -17.18 -9.65
CA GLY A 134 -10.41 -17.35 -8.41
C GLY A 134 -11.88 -17.79 -8.61
N LYS A 135 -12.26 -18.93 -8.01
CA LYS A 135 -13.62 -19.49 -8.14
C LYS A 135 -14.61 -18.96 -7.08
N ASN A 136 -14.14 -18.74 -5.85
CA ASN A 136 -14.98 -18.41 -4.70
C ASN A 136 -15.13 -16.89 -4.50
N TRP A 137 -15.73 -16.22 -5.49
CA TRP A 137 -15.85 -14.75 -5.53
C TRP A 137 -16.64 -14.15 -4.36
N ILE A 138 -17.62 -14.87 -3.79
CA ILE A 138 -18.38 -14.42 -2.61
C ILE A 138 -17.46 -14.28 -1.39
N LYS A 139 -16.56 -15.24 -1.17
CA LYS A 139 -15.60 -15.18 -0.06
C LYS A 139 -14.64 -14.00 -0.22
N ALA A 140 -14.20 -13.72 -1.45
CA ALA A 140 -13.37 -12.57 -1.75
C ALA A 140 -14.11 -11.26 -1.49
N MET A 141 -15.36 -11.14 -1.95
CA MET A 141 -16.21 -9.96 -1.73
C MET A 141 -16.43 -9.67 -0.24
N ILE A 142 -16.82 -10.68 0.55
CA ILE A 142 -17.03 -10.52 1.99
C ILE A 142 -15.74 -10.06 2.66
N LEU A 143 -14.59 -10.66 2.32
CA LEU A 143 -13.31 -10.27 2.88
C LEU A 143 -12.96 -8.81 2.52
N THR A 144 -13.15 -8.40 1.27
CA THR A 144 -12.93 -7.01 0.82
C THR A 144 -13.82 -6.01 1.55
N ALA A 145 -15.10 -6.34 1.74
CA ALA A 145 -16.06 -5.46 2.40
C ALA A 145 -15.84 -5.35 3.92
N SER A 146 -15.31 -6.39 4.57
CA SER A 146 -15.27 -6.49 6.04
C SER A 146 -13.90 -6.30 6.66
N LEU A 147 -12.80 -6.63 5.96
CA LEU A 147 -11.46 -6.69 6.57
C LEU A 147 -11.05 -5.34 7.19
N PHE A 148 -11.14 -4.25 6.45
CA PHE A 148 -10.72 -2.94 6.93
C PHE A 148 -11.67 -2.35 8.00
N PRO A 149 -13.00 -2.33 7.80
CA PRO A 149 -13.94 -1.89 8.83
C PRO A 149 -13.84 -2.69 10.12
N PHE A 150 -13.67 -4.02 10.04
CA PHE A 150 -13.60 -4.87 11.23
C PHE A 150 -12.30 -4.66 12.02
N LEU A 151 -11.16 -4.47 11.34
CA LEU A 151 -9.91 -4.09 12.01
C LEU A 151 -10.04 -2.75 12.76
N HIS A 152 -10.68 -1.75 12.14
CA HIS A 152 -10.93 -0.45 12.79
C HIS A 152 -11.94 -0.58 13.94
N PHE A 153 -12.99 -1.37 13.74
CA PHE A 153 -13.97 -1.64 14.78
C PHE A 153 -13.34 -2.35 15.98
N ALA A 154 -12.47 -3.34 15.78
CA ALA A 154 -11.81 -4.05 16.86
C ALA A 154 -10.92 -3.13 17.71
N ILE A 155 -10.10 -2.29 17.07
CA ILE A 155 -9.26 -1.31 17.81
C ILE A 155 -10.15 -0.27 18.49
N GLY A 156 -11.16 0.25 17.78
CA GLY A 156 -12.10 1.24 18.32
C GLY A 156 -12.89 0.71 19.51
N PHE A 157 -13.32 -0.55 19.46
CA PHE A 157 -14.03 -1.23 20.54
C PHE A 157 -13.14 -1.42 21.78
N ALA A 158 -11.87 -1.78 21.58
CA ALA A 158 -10.90 -1.86 22.68
C ALA A 158 -10.69 -0.48 23.34
N LEU A 159 -10.48 0.58 22.55
CA LEU A 159 -10.37 1.95 23.06
C LEU A 159 -11.65 2.42 23.75
N ASN A 160 -12.81 2.05 23.21
CA ASN A 160 -14.10 2.44 23.77
C ASN A 160 -14.36 1.77 25.13
N THR A 161 -13.96 0.51 25.30
CA THR A 161 -14.01 -0.19 26.59
C THR A 161 -13.19 0.55 27.64
N ILE A 162 -11.99 1.01 27.27
CA ILE A 162 -11.14 1.84 28.15
C ILE A 162 -11.83 3.18 28.45
N ALA A 163 -12.44 3.82 27.46
CA ALA A 163 -13.15 5.09 27.67
C ALA A 163 -14.33 4.99 28.63
N ILE A 164 -15.11 3.91 28.52
CA ILE A 164 -16.22 3.63 29.44
C ILE A 164 -15.70 3.39 30.85
N PHE A 165 -14.62 2.62 31.01
CA PHE A 165 -14.00 2.35 32.31
C PHE A 165 -13.57 3.63 33.03
N TYR A 166 -13.01 4.60 32.29
CA TYR A 166 -12.60 5.90 32.83
C TYR A 166 -13.74 6.94 32.90
N GLY A 167 -14.97 6.59 32.51
CA GLY A 167 -16.11 7.54 32.48
C GLY A 167 -15.88 8.74 31.55
N SER A 168 -15.07 8.56 30.49
CA SER A 168 -14.66 9.65 29.61
C SER A 168 -15.73 10.02 28.58
N LEU A 169 -15.86 11.30 28.28
CA LEU A 169 -16.68 11.81 27.17
C LEU A 169 -16.17 11.35 25.80
N ALA A 170 -14.96 10.79 25.73
CA ALA A 170 -14.43 10.14 24.52
C ALA A 170 -15.10 8.80 24.22
N ALA A 171 -15.90 8.25 25.14
CA ALA A 171 -16.67 7.04 24.89
C ALA A 171 -17.69 7.28 23.76
N ILE A 172 -17.61 6.45 22.73
CA ILE A 172 -18.51 6.48 21.59
C ILE A 172 -19.86 5.95 22.08
N PRO A 173 -20.94 6.74 22.00
CA PRO A 173 -22.26 6.29 22.42
C PRO A 173 -22.75 5.16 21.51
N PHE A 174 -23.52 4.23 22.07
CA PHE A 174 -24.03 3.06 21.35
C PHE A 174 -24.76 3.43 20.06
N GLY A 175 -25.52 4.53 20.06
CA GLY A 175 -26.22 5.02 18.86
C GLY A 175 -25.27 5.29 17.68
N THR A 176 -24.10 5.87 17.92
CA THR A 176 -23.11 6.12 16.86
C THR A 176 -22.55 4.81 16.29
N MET A 177 -22.33 3.79 17.13
CA MET A 177 -21.90 2.47 16.65
C MET A 177 -22.95 1.82 15.74
N VAL A 178 -24.23 1.93 16.10
CA VAL A 178 -25.33 1.43 15.28
C VAL A 178 -25.39 2.19 13.94
N VAL A 179 -25.24 3.51 13.95
CA VAL A 179 -25.20 4.32 12.70
C VAL A 179 -24.05 3.88 11.79
N MET A 180 -22.85 3.67 12.33
CA MET A 180 -21.71 3.19 11.53
C MET A 180 -21.96 1.80 10.94
N PHE A 181 -22.59 0.91 11.71
CA PHE A 181 -22.97 -0.42 11.21
C PHE A 181 -24.02 -0.35 10.10
N VAL A 182 -25.05 0.49 10.26
CA VAL A 182 -26.09 0.69 9.23
C VAL A 182 -25.50 1.28 7.95
N LEU A 183 -24.62 2.28 8.05
CA LEU A 183 -23.91 2.83 6.89
C LEU A 183 -23.09 1.77 6.18
N TRP A 184 -22.37 0.93 6.93
CA TRP A 184 -21.62 -0.18 6.35
C TRP A 184 -22.54 -1.23 5.69
N ALA A 185 -23.61 -1.66 6.37
CA ALA A 185 -24.48 -2.74 5.92
C ALA A 185 -25.37 -2.35 4.72
N PHE A 186 -25.85 -1.11 4.66
CA PHE A 186 -26.82 -0.67 3.64
C PHE A 186 -26.22 0.22 2.55
N ILE A 187 -25.03 0.78 2.74
CA ILE A 187 -24.35 1.61 1.72
C ILE A 187 -23.07 0.92 1.27
N SER A 188 -22.08 0.79 2.15
CA SER A 188 -20.76 0.30 1.74
C SER A 188 -20.81 -1.13 1.21
N PHE A 189 -21.46 -2.05 1.92
CA PHE A 189 -21.51 -3.46 1.55
C PHE A 189 -22.24 -3.70 0.21
N PRO A 190 -23.43 -3.13 -0.05
CA PRO A 190 -24.06 -3.21 -1.37
C PRO A 190 -23.21 -2.57 -2.47
N LEU A 191 -22.51 -1.46 -2.21
CA LEU A 191 -21.62 -0.85 -3.19
C LEU A 191 -20.40 -1.74 -3.51
N VAL A 192 -19.81 -2.41 -2.51
CA VAL A 192 -18.76 -3.41 -2.74
C VAL A 192 -19.30 -4.57 -3.57
N LEU A 193 -20.51 -5.05 -3.29
CA LEU A 193 -21.15 -6.11 -4.07
C LEU A 193 -21.35 -5.68 -5.54
N LEU A 194 -21.90 -4.49 -5.78
CA LEU A 194 -22.06 -3.93 -7.13
C LEU A 194 -20.71 -3.82 -7.84
N GLY A 195 -19.70 -3.24 -7.17
CA GLY A 195 -18.34 -3.16 -7.69
C GLY A 195 -17.77 -4.53 -8.02
N THR A 196 -17.99 -5.52 -7.14
CA THR A 196 -17.54 -6.89 -7.34
C THR A 196 -18.15 -7.51 -8.60
N VAL A 197 -19.46 -7.36 -8.79
CA VAL A 197 -20.18 -7.91 -9.96
C VAL A 197 -19.71 -7.24 -11.25
N VAL A 198 -19.51 -5.92 -11.25
CA VAL A 198 -18.98 -5.20 -12.41
C VAL A 198 -17.54 -5.63 -12.70
N GLY A 199 -16.70 -5.68 -11.66
CA GLY A 199 -15.28 -6.04 -11.78
C GLY A 199 -15.06 -7.44 -12.35
N ARG A 200 -15.79 -8.45 -11.89
CA ARG A 200 -15.69 -9.81 -12.43
C ARG A 200 -16.10 -9.93 -13.89
N ASN A 201 -17.11 -9.16 -14.32
CA ASN A 201 -17.69 -9.27 -15.65
C ASN A 201 -16.83 -8.51 -16.67
N TRP A 202 -16.23 -7.39 -16.29
CA TRP A 202 -15.40 -6.58 -17.19
C TRP A 202 -13.94 -6.99 -17.26
N SER A 203 -13.42 -7.71 -16.26
CA SER A 203 -11.97 -7.98 -16.17
C SER A 203 -11.44 -9.02 -17.15
N GLY A 204 -12.32 -9.69 -17.91
CA GLY A 204 -11.94 -10.63 -18.97
C GLY A 204 -11.13 -11.84 -18.48
N ALA A 205 -10.58 -12.59 -19.43
CA ALA A 205 -9.66 -13.69 -19.16
C ALA A 205 -8.24 -13.15 -18.89
N PRO A 206 -7.41 -13.85 -18.09
CA PRO A 206 -5.99 -13.54 -17.98
C PRO A 206 -5.31 -13.55 -19.35
N ASN A 207 -4.79 -12.40 -19.77
CA ASN A 207 -4.07 -12.24 -21.03
C ASN A 207 -2.54 -12.37 -20.83
N ASN A 208 -2.09 -13.49 -20.26
CA ASN A 208 -0.68 -13.72 -19.95
C ASN A 208 0.15 -13.84 -21.26
N PRO A 209 1.30 -13.14 -21.41
CA PRO A 209 2.11 -13.17 -22.62
C PRO A 209 2.73 -14.56 -22.84
N CYS A 210 2.92 -15.32 -21.75
CA CYS A 210 3.47 -16.66 -21.78
C CYS A 210 2.56 -17.63 -21.01
N ARG A 211 2.54 -18.88 -21.48
CA ARG A 211 1.80 -19.96 -20.82
C ARG A 211 2.49 -20.30 -19.50
N VAL A 212 1.70 -20.39 -18.43
CA VAL A 212 2.19 -20.80 -17.11
C VAL A 212 2.64 -22.26 -17.15
N LYS A 213 3.86 -22.53 -16.65
CA LYS A 213 4.38 -23.90 -16.56
C LYS A 213 3.58 -24.70 -15.52
N THR A 214 3.29 -25.96 -15.84
CA THR A 214 2.48 -26.84 -14.98
C THR A 214 3.21 -27.18 -13.67
N ILE A 215 4.48 -27.57 -13.78
CA ILE A 215 5.35 -27.92 -12.66
C ILE A 215 6.08 -26.67 -12.18
N PRO A 216 5.94 -26.28 -10.90
CA PRO A 216 6.68 -25.15 -10.35
C PRO A 216 8.17 -25.50 -10.25
N ARG A 217 9.04 -24.59 -10.68
CA ARG A 217 10.49 -24.78 -10.50
C ARG A 217 10.88 -24.72 -9.02
N PRO A 218 11.88 -25.52 -8.59
CA PRO A 218 12.48 -25.37 -7.27
C PRO A 218 13.20 -24.02 -7.19
N ILE A 219 13.12 -23.40 -6.02
CA ILE A 219 13.77 -22.10 -5.77
C ILE A 219 15.19 -22.38 -5.27
N PRO A 220 16.23 -21.80 -5.88
CA PRO A 220 17.60 -21.97 -5.42
C PRO A 220 17.83 -21.34 -4.03
N GLU A 221 18.85 -21.82 -3.32
CA GLU A 221 19.31 -21.21 -2.07
C GLU A 221 19.89 -19.82 -2.32
N ARG A 222 19.55 -18.88 -1.44
CA ARG A 222 19.78 -17.45 -1.67
C ARG A 222 20.68 -16.88 -0.60
N LYS A 223 21.44 -15.85 -0.97
CA LYS A 223 22.12 -15.01 0.00
C LYS A 223 21.10 -14.32 0.91
N TRP A 224 21.47 -14.11 2.18
CA TRP A 224 20.57 -13.61 3.23
C TRP A 224 19.85 -12.30 2.86
N TYR A 225 20.51 -11.40 2.13
CA TYR A 225 19.97 -10.10 1.73
C TYR A 225 18.95 -10.18 0.56
N LEU A 226 18.88 -11.31 -0.15
CA LEU A 226 17.91 -11.56 -1.23
C LEU A 226 16.68 -12.36 -0.74
N THR A 227 16.53 -12.49 0.57
CA THR A 227 15.34 -13.11 1.15
C THR A 227 14.13 -12.17 1.05
N PRO A 228 12.93 -12.70 0.75
CA PRO A 228 11.72 -11.88 0.63
C PRO A 228 11.43 -10.98 1.83
N SER A 229 11.73 -11.46 3.04
CA SER A 229 11.54 -10.70 4.29
C SER A 229 12.47 -9.49 4.37
N VAL A 230 13.76 -9.65 4.05
CA VAL A 230 14.73 -8.55 4.08
C VAL A 230 14.42 -7.51 3.00
N ILE A 231 14.10 -7.95 1.79
CA ILE A 231 13.67 -7.04 0.70
C ILE A 231 12.41 -6.27 1.10
N SER A 232 11.44 -6.95 1.73
CA SER A 232 10.20 -6.32 2.19
C SER A 232 10.47 -5.27 3.28
N LEU A 233 11.37 -5.56 4.22
CA LEU A 233 11.70 -4.62 5.29
C LEU A 233 12.49 -3.42 4.75
N MET A 234 13.55 -3.67 3.98
CA MET A 234 14.40 -2.60 3.43
C MET A 234 13.66 -1.67 2.47
N GLY A 235 12.67 -2.18 1.73
CA GLY A 235 11.88 -1.39 0.80
C GLY A 235 11.23 -0.16 1.44
N GLY A 236 10.64 -0.34 2.63
CA GLY A 236 9.89 0.72 3.31
C GLY A 236 10.71 1.89 3.82
N LEU A 237 12.06 1.75 3.87
CA LEU A 237 12.97 2.77 4.36
C LEU A 237 13.01 4.00 3.44
N LEU A 238 13.01 3.80 2.13
CA LEU A 238 13.06 4.89 1.15
C LEU A 238 11.78 5.74 1.14
N PRO A 239 10.55 5.15 1.06
CA PRO A 239 9.34 5.93 1.14
C PRO A 239 9.20 6.60 2.51
N PHE A 240 9.58 5.94 3.62
CA PHE A 240 9.58 6.56 4.94
C PHE A 240 10.51 7.78 5.01
N GLY A 241 11.75 7.65 4.51
CA GLY A 241 12.69 8.76 4.44
C GLY A 241 12.11 9.94 3.68
N SER A 242 11.46 9.69 2.54
CA SER A 242 10.86 10.74 1.69
C SER A 242 9.70 11.51 2.31
N ILE A 243 9.04 10.96 3.33
CA ILE A 243 7.92 11.61 4.03
C ILE A 243 8.26 11.97 5.48
N PHE A 244 9.50 11.78 5.91
CA PHE A 244 9.89 11.84 7.32
C PHE A 244 9.62 13.22 7.94
N ILE A 245 9.99 14.28 7.22
CA ILE A 245 9.83 15.67 7.68
C ILE A 245 8.34 16.04 7.73
N GLU A 246 7.57 15.54 6.78
CA GLU A 246 6.15 15.80 6.62
C GLU A 246 5.36 15.05 7.67
N MET A 247 5.79 13.84 8.02
CA MET A 247 5.22 13.07 9.11
C MET A 247 5.31 13.83 10.44
N TYR A 248 6.41 14.54 10.71
CA TYR A 248 6.53 15.41 11.89
C TYR A 248 5.43 16.49 11.93
N PHE A 249 5.19 17.15 10.79
CA PHE A 249 4.13 18.17 10.68
C PHE A 249 2.74 17.55 10.84
N VAL A 250 2.50 16.39 10.25
CA VAL A 250 1.26 15.62 10.41
C VAL A 250 1.02 15.26 11.89
N PHE A 251 1.97 14.61 12.57
CA PHE A 251 1.84 14.26 14.00
C PHE A 251 1.63 15.50 14.88
N THR A 252 2.35 16.59 14.61
CA THR A 252 2.19 17.84 15.36
C THR A 252 0.79 18.41 15.18
N SER A 253 0.21 18.27 13.99
CA SER A 253 -1.11 18.82 13.71
C SER A 253 -2.24 17.98 14.32
N PHE A 254 -2.11 16.65 14.30
CA PHE A 254 -3.07 15.75 14.93
C PHE A 254 -3.03 15.81 16.46
N TRP A 255 -1.85 15.90 17.08
CA TRP A 255 -1.71 15.78 18.54
C TRP A 255 -1.53 17.10 19.30
N ASN A 256 -0.98 18.15 18.67
CA ASN A 256 -0.78 19.46 19.32
C ASN A 256 -1.81 20.53 18.88
N TYR A 257 -2.94 20.12 18.27
CA TYR A 257 -4.07 20.98 17.89
C TYR A 257 -3.74 22.20 17.00
N LYS A 258 -2.54 22.25 16.39
CA LYS A 258 -2.23 23.24 15.37
C LYS A 258 -2.79 22.74 14.05
N VAL A 259 -3.97 23.21 13.68
CA VAL A 259 -4.62 22.86 12.41
C VAL A 259 -3.65 23.20 11.26
N TYR A 260 -3.12 22.18 10.59
CA TYR A 260 -2.33 22.38 9.39
C TYR A 260 -3.26 22.78 8.26
N TYR A 261 -3.31 24.07 7.96
CA TYR A 261 -4.23 24.63 6.96
C TYR A 261 -3.80 24.42 5.51
N VAL A 262 -2.85 23.52 5.24
CA VAL A 262 -2.28 23.37 3.90
C VAL A 262 -2.63 22.02 3.29
N TYR A 263 -3.89 21.90 2.87
CA TYR A 263 -4.37 20.75 2.10
C TYR A 263 -3.59 20.55 0.80
N GLY A 264 -3.09 21.64 0.19
CA GLY A 264 -2.19 21.56 -0.98
C GLY A 264 -0.85 20.88 -0.68
N PHE A 265 -0.30 21.05 0.53
CA PHE A 265 0.90 20.32 0.95
C PHE A 265 0.61 18.84 1.19
N MET A 266 -0.54 18.51 1.79
CA MET A 266 -0.97 17.11 1.95
C MET A 266 -1.15 16.41 0.59
N LEU A 267 -1.65 17.12 -0.43
CA LEU A 267 -1.73 16.59 -1.80
C LEU A 267 -0.34 16.26 -2.37
N LEU A 268 0.61 17.17 -2.21
CA LEU A 268 1.99 16.98 -2.67
C LEU A 268 2.63 15.76 -1.98
N VAL A 269 2.54 15.66 -0.65
CA VAL A 269 3.06 14.51 0.11
C VAL A 269 2.41 13.21 -0.31
N PHE A 270 1.10 13.22 -0.56
CA PHE A 270 0.38 12.06 -1.06
C PHE A 270 0.92 11.60 -2.43
N VAL A 271 1.07 12.51 -3.40
CA VAL A 271 1.60 12.19 -4.74
C VAL A 271 3.02 11.63 -4.65
N ILE A 272 3.88 12.24 -3.83
CA ILE A 272 5.25 11.78 -3.59
C ILE A 272 5.27 10.35 -3.07
N LEU A 273 4.46 10.08 -2.04
CA LEU A 273 4.37 8.76 -1.45
C LEU A 273 3.95 7.71 -2.50
N LEU A 274 2.98 8.03 -3.37
CA LEU A 274 2.58 7.12 -4.45
C LEU A 274 3.72 6.84 -5.43
N ILE A 275 4.46 7.87 -5.85
CA ILE A 275 5.58 7.71 -6.80
C ILE A 275 6.69 6.86 -6.18
N VAL A 276 7.15 7.22 -4.97
CA VAL A 276 8.27 6.52 -4.31
C VAL A 276 7.89 5.08 -3.98
N THR A 277 6.66 4.82 -3.53
CA THR A 277 6.21 3.43 -3.28
C THR A 277 6.18 2.61 -4.56
N ILE A 278 5.69 3.15 -5.69
CA ILE A 278 5.74 2.47 -6.99
C ILE A 278 7.19 2.13 -7.35
N CYS A 279 8.10 3.12 -7.30
CA CYS A 279 9.51 2.92 -7.64
C CYS A 279 10.17 1.83 -6.80
N VAL A 280 9.95 1.83 -5.49
CA VAL A 280 10.51 0.82 -4.57
C VAL A 280 9.93 -0.56 -4.84
N THR A 281 8.62 -0.68 -5.10
CA THR A 281 8.02 -1.98 -5.43
C THR A 281 8.56 -2.58 -6.73
N ILE A 282 8.85 -1.75 -7.74
CA ILE A 282 9.48 -2.18 -8.99
C ILE A 282 10.89 -2.71 -8.71
N VAL A 283 11.71 -1.93 -8.02
CA VAL A 283 13.10 -2.31 -7.69
C VAL A 283 13.16 -3.56 -6.82
N GLY A 284 12.35 -3.63 -5.76
CA GLY A 284 12.29 -4.77 -4.86
C GLY A 284 11.85 -6.05 -5.57
N THR A 285 10.89 -5.94 -6.49
CA THR A 285 10.47 -7.10 -7.28
C THR A 285 11.53 -7.51 -8.29
N TYR A 286 12.20 -6.56 -8.93
CA TYR A 286 13.28 -6.83 -9.87
C TYR A 286 14.40 -7.65 -9.21
N PHE A 287 14.88 -7.21 -8.04
CA PHE A 287 15.89 -7.97 -7.29
C PHE A 287 15.42 -9.37 -6.92
N LEU A 288 14.14 -9.54 -6.61
CA LEU A 288 13.55 -10.83 -6.28
C LEU A 288 13.47 -11.78 -7.49
N LEU A 289 13.07 -11.25 -8.66
CA LEU A 289 13.00 -11.99 -9.92
C LEU A 289 14.40 -12.37 -10.43
N ASN A 290 15.39 -11.49 -10.29
CA ASN A 290 16.80 -11.80 -10.57
C ASN A 290 17.36 -12.86 -9.61
N ALA A 291 16.82 -12.96 -8.39
CA ALA A 291 17.11 -14.05 -7.47
C ALA A 291 16.22 -15.29 -7.71
N GLU A 292 15.60 -15.40 -8.89
CA GLU A 292 14.78 -16.53 -9.33
C GLU A 292 13.60 -16.86 -8.39
N ASN A 293 13.03 -15.88 -7.67
CA ASN A 293 11.76 -16.07 -6.95
C ASN A 293 10.58 -15.61 -7.80
N TYR A 294 9.65 -16.51 -8.07
CA TYR A 294 8.34 -16.13 -8.61
C TYR A 294 7.34 -15.66 -7.54
N HIS A 295 7.62 -15.76 -6.23
CA HIS A 295 6.70 -15.30 -5.17
C HIS A 295 6.78 -13.79 -4.94
N TRP A 296 6.59 -13.02 -6.01
CA TRP A 296 6.80 -11.58 -5.99
C TRP A 296 5.61 -10.79 -5.45
N GLN A 297 4.39 -11.30 -5.57
CA GLN A 297 3.18 -10.52 -5.30
C GLN A 297 3.11 -10.04 -3.83
N TRP A 298 3.39 -10.94 -2.89
CA TRP A 298 3.42 -10.62 -1.46
C TRP A 298 4.64 -9.80 -1.07
N THR A 299 5.80 -10.12 -1.62
CA THR A 299 7.04 -9.38 -1.36
C THR A 299 6.90 -7.92 -1.80
N SER A 300 6.33 -7.69 -2.99
CA SER A 300 6.03 -6.35 -3.51
C SER A 300 5.03 -5.61 -2.63
N PHE A 301 3.96 -6.28 -2.20
CA PHE A 301 2.99 -5.71 -1.26
C PHE A 301 3.64 -5.29 0.06
N PHE A 302 4.39 -6.19 0.70
CA PHE A 302 5.05 -5.93 1.98
C PHE A 302 6.20 -4.93 1.88
N SER A 303 6.88 -4.85 0.73
CA SER A 303 7.95 -3.89 0.47
C SER A 303 7.49 -2.44 0.57
N ALA A 304 6.29 -2.12 0.08
CA ALA A 304 5.69 -0.80 0.27
C ALA A 304 4.93 -0.68 1.59
N ALA A 305 4.26 -1.74 2.05
CA ALA A 305 3.50 -1.70 3.31
C ALA A 305 4.42 -1.51 4.53
N SER A 306 5.68 -1.92 4.48
CA SER A 306 6.65 -1.74 5.56
C SER A 306 6.97 -0.28 5.86
N THR A 307 6.65 0.67 4.96
CA THR A 307 6.68 2.11 5.29
C THR A 307 5.83 2.44 6.51
N ALA A 308 4.67 1.79 6.67
CA ALA A 308 3.82 2.00 7.83
C ALA A 308 4.46 1.49 9.14
N LEU A 309 5.29 0.46 9.08
CA LEU A 309 6.05 -0.01 10.24
C LEU A 309 7.05 1.06 10.70
N TYR A 310 7.78 1.68 9.77
CA TYR A 310 8.71 2.77 10.09
C TYR A 310 7.99 4.00 10.66
N VAL A 311 6.81 4.35 10.11
CA VAL A 311 5.97 5.42 10.66
C VAL A 311 5.49 5.07 12.08
N TYR A 312 5.12 3.82 12.33
CA TYR A 312 4.74 3.38 13.68
C TYR A 312 5.91 3.45 14.66
N LEU A 313 7.11 3.02 14.27
CA LEU A 313 8.33 3.17 15.08
C LEU A 313 8.64 4.65 15.37
N TYR A 314 8.51 5.51 14.37
CA TYR A 314 8.64 6.96 14.54
C TYR A 314 7.63 7.51 15.55
N SER A 315 6.40 6.98 15.56
CA SER A 315 5.38 7.41 16.52
C SER A 315 5.75 7.11 17.97
N ILE A 316 6.49 6.02 18.23
CA ILE A 316 7.00 5.68 19.57
C ILE A 316 8.04 6.73 19.99
N TYR A 317 8.98 7.05 19.10
CA TYR A 317 9.94 8.14 19.35
C TYR A 317 9.24 9.48 19.60
N TYR A 318 8.26 9.83 18.77
CA TYR A 318 7.50 11.08 18.91
C TYR A 318 6.75 11.15 20.23
N TYR A 319 6.15 10.03 20.67
CA TYR A 319 5.45 9.94 21.94
C TYR A 319 6.36 10.32 23.10
N HIS A 320 7.55 9.71 23.20
CA HIS A 320 8.46 9.94 24.32
C HIS A 320 9.16 11.30 24.30
N VAL A 321 9.51 11.82 23.11
CA VAL A 321 10.36 13.02 22.99
C VAL A 321 9.55 14.31 22.82
N LYS A 322 8.37 14.24 22.20
CA LYS A 322 7.61 15.44 21.80
C LYS A 322 6.27 15.57 22.50
N THR A 323 5.63 14.48 22.91
CA THR A 323 4.35 14.57 23.61
C THR A 323 4.57 14.70 25.12
N LYS A 324 3.71 15.49 25.78
CA LYS A 324 3.64 15.58 27.25
C LYS A 324 2.52 14.70 27.81
N MET A 325 2.02 13.75 27.01
CA MET A 325 0.91 12.89 27.38
C MET A 325 1.36 11.86 28.41
N SER A 326 0.54 11.64 29.43
CA SER A 326 0.83 10.70 30.51
C SER A 326 -0.43 9.95 30.94
N GLY A 327 -0.23 8.78 31.52
CA GLY A 327 -1.31 7.91 31.99
C GLY A 327 -1.83 6.96 30.92
N PHE A 328 -2.35 5.81 31.39
CA PHE A 328 -2.76 4.68 30.54
C PHE A 328 -3.82 5.05 29.50
N PHE A 329 -4.79 5.90 29.87
CA PHE A 329 -5.85 6.35 28.97
C PHE A 329 -5.28 7.08 27.74
N GLN A 330 -4.43 8.09 27.95
CA GLN A 330 -3.85 8.87 26.85
C GLN A 330 -2.90 8.03 25.99
N THR A 331 -2.06 7.20 26.62
CA THR A 331 -1.17 6.26 25.91
C THR A 331 -1.95 5.33 24.98
N SER A 332 -3.04 4.73 25.48
CA SER A 332 -3.84 3.77 24.73
C SER A 332 -4.50 4.43 23.51
N PHE A 333 -5.08 5.62 23.68
CA PHE A 333 -5.67 6.38 22.58
C PHE A 333 -4.63 6.82 21.54
N TYR A 334 -3.45 7.25 21.98
CA TYR A 334 -2.35 7.62 21.09
C TYR A 334 -1.93 6.47 20.18
N PHE A 335 -1.58 5.33 20.78
CA PHE A 335 -1.13 4.17 20.02
C PHE A 335 -2.26 3.50 19.23
N GLY A 336 -3.49 3.49 19.76
CA GLY A 336 -4.64 2.94 19.05
C GLY A 336 -5.00 3.70 17.78
N TYR A 337 -5.07 5.04 17.83
CA TYR A 337 -5.30 5.85 16.62
C TYR A 337 -4.12 5.82 15.67
N THR A 338 -2.89 5.81 16.19
CA THR A 338 -1.70 5.69 15.34
C THR A 338 -1.63 4.32 14.65
N LEU A 339 -2.06 3.25 15.32
CA LEU A 339 -2.17 1.91 14.74
C LEU A 339 -3.21 1.89 13.62
N MET A 340 -4.41 2.46 13.82
CA MET A 340 -5.41 2.60 12.76
C MET A 340 -4.84 3.35 11.54
N PHE A 341 -4.16 4.48 11.78
CA PHE A 341 -3.50 5.25 10.73
C PHE A 341 -2.45 4.42 9.97
N CYS A 342 -1.58 3.71 10.69
CA CYS A 342 -0.53 2.89 10.07
C CYS A 342 -1.11 1.68 9.30
N LEU A 343 -2.20 1.07 9.79
CA LEU A 343 -2.90 0.02 9.04
C LEU A 343 -3.44 0.54 7.70
N GLY A 344 -4.08 1.72 7.72
CA GLY A 344 -4.54 2.39 6.49
C GLY A 344 -3.38 2.72 5.54
N LEU A 345 -2.31 3.32 6.06
CA LEU A 345 -1.12 3.66 5.29
C LEU A 345 -0.46 2.42 4.67
N GLY A 346 -0.30 1.35 5.43
CA GLY A 346 0.34 0.11 4.96
C GLY A 346 -0.43 -0.55 3.83
N ILE A 347 -1.77 -0.65 3.95
CA ILE A 347 -2.63 -1.21 2.91
C ILE A 347 -2.64 -0.32 1.67
N LEU A 348 -2.66 1.01 1.86
CA LEU A 348 -2.59 1.98 0.77
C LEU A 348 -1.29 1.88 -0.01
N CYS A 349 -0.14 1.84 0.68
CA CYS A 349 1.18 1.70 0.04
C CYS A 349 1.31 0.35 -0.66
N GLY A 350 0.86 -0.74 -0.03
CA GLY A 350 0.96 -2.10 -0.57
C GLY A 350 0.17 -2.34 -1.86
N LYS A 351 -0.88 -1.56 -2.13
CA LYS A 351 -1.72 -1.71 -3.35
C LYS A 351 -0.92 -1.61 -4.66
N HIS A 352 0.20 -0.90 -4.64
CA HIS A 352 1.02 -0.62 -5.83
C HIS A 352 1.74 -1.85 -6.37
N SER A 353 1.68 -2.99 -5.67
CA SER A 353 2.03 -4.31 -6.20
C SER A 353 1.35 -4.62 -7.56
N LEU A 354 0.16 -4.06 -7.83
CA LEU A 354 -0.56 -4.23 -9.10
C LEU A 354 0.09 -3.49 -10.30
N ALA A 355 0.76 -2.36 -10.07
CA ALA A 355 1.39 -1.56 -11.14
C ALA A 355 2.50 -2.35 -11.87
N LEU A 356 3.10 -3.30 -11.16
CA LEU A 356 4.09 -4.21 -11.70
C LEU A 356 3.48 -5.22 -12.70
N MET A 357 2.21 -5.61 -12.54
CA MET A 357 1.55 -6.51 -13.48
C MET A 357 1.44 -5.86 -14.86
N ILE A 358 1.23 -4.55 -14.92
CA ILE A 358 1.21 -3.76 -16.17
C ILE A 358 2.63 -3.59 -16.72
N ALA A 359 3.62 -3.30 -15.86
CA ALA A 359 5.00 -3.15 -16.28
C ALA A 359 5.63 -4.45 -16.82
N ILE A 360 5.30 -5.60 -16.22
CA ILE A 360 5.72 -6.94 -16.70
C ILE A 360 5.02 -7.29 -18.02
N HIS A 361 3.77 -6.86 -18.22
CA HIS A 361 3.05 -7.04 -19.49
C HIS A 361 3.57 -6.18 -20.66
N CYS A 362 4.22 -5.04 -20.39
CA CYS A 362 4.73 -4.15 -21.43
C CYS A 362 6.20 -4.41 -21.83
N ASN A 363 6.95 -5.20 -21.06
CA ASN A 363 8.39 -5.44 -21.28
C ASN A 363 8.75 -6.91 -21.58
N VAL A 364 7.73 -7.77 -21.74
CA VAL A 364 7.82 -9.12 -22.34
C VAL A 364 6.91 -9.11 -23.54
#